data_AF-A0A840BJ79-F1
#
_entry.id   AF-A0A840BJ79-F1
#
_cell.length_a   1.000
_cell.length_b   1.000
_cell.length_c   1.000
_cell.angle_alpha   90.00
_cell.angle_beta   90.00
_cell.angle_gamma   90.00
#
_symmetry.space_group_name_H-M   'P 1'
#
loop_
_entity.id
_entity.type
_entity.pdbx_description
1 polymer ?
#
loop_
_entity_poly.entity_id
_entity_poly.type
_entity_poly.pdbx_seq_one_letter_code
_entity_poly.pdbx_strand_id
1 'polypeptide(L)'
;MSDEHQRGAKKGEFCGIPGNPCECGNDYIKICEPGWSSHTFARLVKAKAGKFAFEKKYEAHHVMCVAPVSAEVIAKPAIEGVVKATKWCINNSDNMLAMPLWGHTVMWYCDITEDGGEIKDDSPAPPFANIPQHDWDHNCKQGYTWEIEQEAKKLADKLKEMGHKAQPKNLAGALNALSSRFKTTLATRGGRKGGTHKMFIDGASDSEWCHPFSMASDGKVTSKGFPVRSFDERVAKWIKRIAEAIKEG
;
A
#
# COMPACT_ATOMS: atom_id res chain seq x y z
N MET A 1 1.33 -17.21 26.11
CA MET A 1 0.75 -17.51 24.79
C MET A 1 0.68 -16.19 24.06
N SER A 2 1.38 -16.04 22.92
CA SER A 2 1.38 -14.77 22.20
C SER A 2 0.08 -14.64 21.42
N ASP A 3 -0.72 -13.61 21.72
CA ASP A 3 -1.85 -13.20 20.89
C ASP A 3 -1.32 -12.79 19.52
N GLU A 4 -1.23 -13.76 18.61
CA GLU A 4 -1.03 -13.47 17.21
C GLU A 4 -2.21 -12.61 16.77
N HIS A 5 -1.94 -11.33 16.54
CA HIS A 5 -2.90 -10.40 15.98
C HIS A 5 -3.40 -10.99 14.66
N GLN A 6 -4.58 -11.62 14.67
CA GLN A 6 -5.20 -12.11 13.44
C GLN A 6 -5.38 -10.92 12.50
N ARG A 7 -4.61 -10.91 11.42
CA ARG A 7 -4.71 -9.88 10.38
C ARG A 7 -6.01 -10.14 9.63
N GLY A 8 -7.09 -9.48 10.03
CA GLY A 8 -8.40 -9.61 9.40
C GLY A 8 -9.29 -10.70 10.01
N ALA A 9 -10.55 -10.74 9.56
CA ALA A 9 -11.56 -11.67 10.05
C ALA A 9 -12.50 -12.14 8.93
N LYS A 10 -13.09 -13.32 9.10
CA LYS A 10 -14.15 -13.86 8.24
C LYS A 10 -15.47 -13.89 9.02
N LYS A 11 -16.56 -13.47 8.39
CA LYS A 11 -17.93 -13.56 8.94
C LYS A 11 -18.88 -14.04 7.86
N GLY A 12 -19.37 -15.28 7.98
CA GLY A 12 -20.22 -15.88 6.96
C GLY A 12 -19.52 -15.87 5.59
N GLU A 13 -20.16 -15.26 4.59
CA GLU A 13 -19.65 -15.12 3.23
C GLU A 13 -18.69 -13.91 3.04
N PHE A 14 -18.54 -13.08 4.07
CA PHE A 14 -17.63 -11.94 4.05
C PHE A 14 -16.22 -12.35 4.49
N CYS A 15 -15.26 -12.21 3.60
CA CYS A 15 -13.86 -12.57 3.82
C CYS A 15 -12.98 -11.31 3.90
N GLY A 16 -12.56 -10.94 5.11
CA GLY A 16 -11.59 -9.88 5.37
C GLY A 16 -10.17 -10.39 5.66
N ILE A 17 -9.91 -11.68 5.47
CA ILE A 17 -8.60 -12.29 5.74
C ILE A 17 -7.73 -12.17 4.47
N PRO A 18 -6.53 -11.57 4.54
CA PRO A 18 -5.57 -11.59 3.44
C PRO A 18 -5.06 -13.03 3.26
N GLY A 19 -5.22 -13.60 2.07
CA GLY A 19 -4.91 -15.02 1.81
C GLY A 19 -4.33 -15.31 0.43
N ASN A 20 -3.32 -16.18 0.37
CA ASN A 20 -2.57 -16.57 -0.83
C ASN A 20 -2.33 -18.10 -0.87
N PRO A 21 -3.26 -18.91 -1.41
CA PRO A 21 -4.59 -18.54 -1.90
C PRO A 21 -5.59 -18.39 -0.76
N CYS A 22 -6.59 -17.54 -0.98
CA CYS A 22 -7.78 -17.44 -0.14
C CYS A 22 -8.70 -18.65 -0.39
N GLU A 23 -9.48 -19.04 0.61
CA GLU A 23 -10.48 -20.13 0.50
C GLU A 23 -11.49 -19.95 -0.63
N CYS A 24 -11.73 -18.71 -1.08
CA CYS A 24 -12.61 -18.42 -2.21
C CYS A 24 -11.93 -18.53 -3.59
N GLY A 25 -10.67 -18.97 -3.65
CA GLY A 25 -9.88 -19.13 -4.87
C GLY A 25 -9.06 -17.90 -5.26
N ASN A 26 -9.32 -16.72 -4.69
CA ASN A 26 -8.53 -15.52 -4.94
C ASN A 26 -7.12 -15.65 -4.37
N ASP A 27 -6.10 -15.32 -5.15
CA ASP A 27 -4.70 -15.23 -4.70
C ASP A 27 -4.23 -13.80 -4.91
N TYR A 28 -4.23 -13.00 -3.85
CA TYR A 28 -3.98 -11.56 -3.98
C TYR A 28 -2.55 -11.24 -4.47
N ILE A 29 -1.60 -12.17 -4.27
CA ILE A 29 -0.24 -12.02 -4.79
C ILE A 29 -0.28 -12.20 -6.30
N LYS A 30 -0.83 -13.32 -6.79
CA LYS A 30 -0.94 -13.55 -8.25
C LYS A 30 -1.75 -12.46 -8.95
N ILE A 31 -2.84 -12.03 -8.34
CA ILE A 31 -3.69 -10.94 -8.84
C ILE A 31 -2.92 -9.62 -8.96
N CYS A 32 -1.99 -9.35 -8.04
CA CYS A 32 -1.20 -8.12 -8.04
C CYS A 32 0.09 -8.21 -8.87
N GLU A 33 0.41 -9.32 -9.52
CA GLU A 33 1.69 -9.44 -10.21
C GLU A 33 1.75 -8.48 -11.41
N PRO A 34 2.58 -7.41 -11.37
CA PRO A 34 2.49 -6.32 -12.35
C PRO A 34 3.40 -6.53 -13.56
N GLY A 35 4.07 -7.69 -13.66
CA GLY A 35 5.05 -7.96 -14.72
C GLY A 35 6.33 -7.11 -14.64
N TRP A 36 6.61 -6.43 -13.51
CA TRP A 36 7.83 -5.66 -13.29
C TRP A 36 9.03 -6.61 -13.12
N SER A 37 9.62 -7.07 -14.22
CA SER A 37 10.68 -8.08 -14.22
C SER A 37 12.06 -7.56 -13.82
N SER A 38 12.26 -6.23 -13.78
CA SER A 38 13.59 -5.61 -13.73
C SER A 38 13.89 -4.76 -12.48
N HIS A 39 12.98 -4.65 -11.51
CA HIS A 39 13.15 -3.74 -10.36
C HIS A 39 12.86 -4.44 -9.06
N THR A 40 13.91 -4.99 -8.46
CA THR A 40 13.84 -5.64 -7.17
C THR A 40 14.92 -5.14 -6.27
N PHE A 41 14.71 -5.32 -4.97
CA PHE A 41 15.78 -5.18 -4.00
C PHE A 41 15.72 -6.33 -3.02
N ALA A 42 16.89 -6.78 -2.57
CA ALA A 42 16.99 -7.68 -1.44
C ALA A 42 16.48 -6.93 -0.20
N ARG A 43 15.50 -7.50 0.49
CA ARG A 43 14.94 -6.94 1.72
C ARG A 43 15.22 -7.88 2.88
N LEU A 44 15.93 -7.36 3.88
CA LEU A 44 16.08 -8.08 5.15
C LEU A 44 14.75 -8.17 5.90
N VAL A 45 14.39 -9.41 6.24
CA VAL A 45 13.25 -9.78 7.08
C VAL A 45 13.76 -10.46 8.32
N LYS A 46 13.31 -9.96 9.47
CA LYS A 46 13.52 -10.62 10.75
C LYS A 46 12.37 -11.60 10.98
N ALA A 47 12.64 -12.90 10.91
CA ALA A 47 11.72 -13.95 11.31
C ALA A 47 12.01 -14.43 12.73
N LYS A 48 11.05 -15.17 13.32
CA LYS A 48 11.20 -15.75 14.68
C LYS A 48 12.41 -16.70 14.81
N ALA A 49 12.94 -17.23 13.69
CA ALA A 49 14.04 -18.19 13.65
C ALA A 49 15.36 -17.66 13.03
N GLY A 50 15.46 -16.37 12.68
CA GLY A 50 16.65 -15.80 12.04
C GLY A 50 16.35 -14.62 11.13
N LYS A 51 17.40 -13.90 10.71
CA LYS A 51 17.30 -12.92 9.62
C LYS A 51 17.51 -13.65 8.29
N PHE A 52 16.76 -13.27 7.27
CA PHE A 52 17.02 -13.67 5.89
C PHE A 52 16.74 -12.50 4.94
N ALA A 53 17.43 -12.48 3.81
CA ALA A 53 17.13 -11.59 2.69
C ALA A 53 16.16 -12.29 1.73
N PHE A 54 15.24 -11.52 1.15
CA PHE A 54 14.44 -12.00 0.03
C PHE A 54 14.26 -10.89 -1.00
N GLU A 55 14.10 -11.29 -2.25
CA GLU A 55 13.91 -10.35 -3.34
C GLU A 55 12.48 -9.80 -3.35
N LYS A 56 12.33 -8.48 -3.21
CA LYS A 56 11.04 -7.79 -3.22
C LYS A 56 10.81 -7.14 -4.59
N LYS A 57 9.77 -7.60 -5.30
CA LYS A 57 9.38 -7.10 -6.64
C LYS A 57 8.38 -5.94 -6.59
N TYR A 58 7.42 -6.03 -5.68
CA TYR A 58 6.36 -5.04 -5.46
C TYR A 58 5.68 -5.34 -4.11
N GLU A 59 4.81 -4.44 -3.66
CA GLU A 59 3.85 -4.71 -2.59
C GLU A 59 2.44 -4.90 -3.17
N ALA A 60 1.80 -6.03 -2.86
CA ALA A 60 0.39 -6.22 -3.11
C ALA A 60 -0.43 -5.43 -2.08
N HIS A 61 -1.14 -4.41 -2.53
CA HIS A 61 -1.88 -3.49 -1.67
C HIS A 61 -3.39 -3.74 -1.76
N HIS A 62 -4.03 -3.93 -0.61
CA HIS A 62 -5.48 -3.90 -0.47
C HIS A 62 -5.95 -2.45 -0.41
N VAL A 63 -6.59 -1.97 -1.47
CA VAL A 63 -7.06 -0.58 -1.60
C VAL A 63 -8.00 -0.21 -0.46
N MET A 64 -9.02 -1.04 -0.21
CA MET A 64 -9.75 -1.05 1.05
C MET A 64 -8.92 -1.84 2.05
N CYS A 65 -8.11 -1.13 2.83
CA CYS A 65 -7.16 -1.70 3.78
C CYS A 65 -7.81 -2.70 4.75
N VAL A 66 -7.13 -3.83 4.98
CA VAL A 66 -7.58 -4.91 5.88
C VAL A 66 -7.94 -4.41 7.27
N ALA A 67 -7.09 -3.57 7.88
CA ALA A 67 -7.31 -3.07 9.24
C ALA A 67 -8.59 -2.20 9.34
N PRO A 68 -8.77 -1.12 8.56
CA PRO A 68 -10.02 -0.37 8.48
C PRO A 68 -11.27 -1.22 8.23
N VAL A 69 -11.25 -2.13 7.25
CA VAL A 69 -12.43 -2.97 6.95
C VAL A 69 -12.75 -3.88 8.15
N SER A 70 -11.73 -4.43 8.80
CA SER A 70 -11.92 -5.31 9.95
C SER A 70 -12.52 -4.56 11.14
N ALA A 71 -11.98 -3.39 11.47
CA ALA A 71 -12.41 -2.59 12.61
C ALA A 71 -13.78 -1.91 12.37
N GLU A 72 -13.95 -1.33 11.18
CA GLU A 72 -15.10 -0.47 10.91
C GLU A 72 -16.27 -1.16 10.24
N VAL A 73 -16.08 -2.33 9.63
CA VAL A 73 -17.17 -3.11 9.00
C VAL A 73 -17.37 -4.44 9.71
N ILE A 74 -16.34 -5.29 9.76
CA ILE A 74 -16.49 -6.67 10.24
C ILE A 74 -16.78 -6.72 11.74
N ALA A 75 -16.10 -5.90 12.54
CA ALA A 75 -16.24 -5.90 13.99
C ALA A 75 -17.53 -5.21 14.49
N LYS A 76 -18.32 -4.56 13.62
CA LYS A 76 -19.52 -3.80 14.05
C LYS A 76 -20.73 -4.72 14.28
N PRO A 77 -21.22 -4.86 15.53
CA PRO A 77 -22.36 -5.74 15.82
C PRO A 77 -23.66 -5.28 15.17
N ALA A 78 -23.87 -3.96 15.08
CA ALA A 78 -25.10 -3.35 14.57
C ALA A 78 -25.41 -3.72 13.10
N ILE A 79 -24.40 -4.14 12.33
CA ILE A 79 -24.54 -4.53 10.92
C ILE A 79 -24.11 -5.99 10.68
N GLU A 80 -23.95 -6.77 11.74
CA GLU A 80 -23.38 -8.12 11.65
C GLU A 80 -24.19 -9.03 10.72
N GLY A 81 -25.52 -8.93 10.75
CA GLY A 81 -26.40 -9.74 9.89
C GLY A 81 -26.16 -9.49 8.40
N VAL A 82 -26.09 -8.22 7.98
CA VAL A 82 -25.80 -7.88 6.58
C VAL A 82 -24.37 -8.25 6.20
N VAL A 83 -23.40 -8.08 7.10
CA VAL A 83 -22.01 -8.51 6.86
C VAL A 83 -21.96 -10.02 6.62
N LYS A 84 -22.53 -10.85 7.50
CA LYS A 84 -22.52 -12.32 7.36
C LYS A 84 -23.09 -12.81 6.03
N ALA A 85 -24.14 -12.15 5.54
CA ALA A 85 -24.82 -12.50 4.30
C ALA A 85 -24.18 -11.87 3.04
N THR A 86 -23.14 -11.04 3.19
CA THR A 86 -22.49 -10.36 2.06
C THR A 86 -21.35 -11.19 1.51
N LYS A 87 -21.54 -11.72 0.30
CA LYS A 87 -20.47 -12.32 -0.49
C LYS A 87 -19.49 -11.25 -0.98
N TRP A 88 -18.38 -11.10 -0.27
CA TRP A 88 -17.32 -10.17 -0.64
C TRP A 88 -15.98 -10.66 -0.09
N CYS A 89 -14.91 -10.48 -0.86
CA CYS A 89 -13.56 -10.87 -0.45
C CYS A 89 -12.61 -9.70 -0.58
N ILE A 90 -11.82 -9.46 0.46
CA ILE A 90 -10.81 -8.40 0.48
C ILE A 90 -9.74 -8.61 -0.58
N ASN A 91 -9.48 -9.87 -0.96
CA ASN A 91 -8.49 -10.29 -1.97
C ASN A 91 -9.01 -10.19 -3.42
N ASN A 92 -10.24 -9.71 -3.65
CA ASN A 92 -10.78 -9.52 -4.99
C ASN A 92 -9.90 -8.57 -5.80
N SER A 93 -9.70 -8.84 -7.10
CA SER A 93 -8.90 -8.01 -8.02
C SER A 93 -9.29 -6.53 -8.03
N ASP A 94 -10.58 -6.26 -7.90
CA ASP A 94 -11.11 -4.89 -7.82
C ASP A 94 -10.57 -4.14 -6.60
N ASN A 95 -10.19 -4.85 -5.54
CA ASN A 95 -9.61 -4.30 -4.32
C ASN A 95 -8.08 -4.41 -4.23
N MET A 96 -7.44 -4.90 -5.29
CA MET A 96 -6.00 -5.11 -5.32
C MET A 96 -5.30 -4.08 -6.21
N LEU A 97 -4.13 -3.62 -5.78
CA LEU A 97 -3.23 -2.78 -6.55
C LEU A 97 -1.77 -3.19 -6.28
N ALA A 98 -0.98 -3.39 -7.33
CA ALA A 98 0.47 -3.52 -7.20
C ALA A 98 1.08 -2.15 -6.95
N MET A 99 1.85 -2.00 -5.88
CA MET A 99 2.47 -0.72 -5.53
C MET A 99 3.98 -0.87 -5.34
N PRO A 100 4.79 0.08 -5.83
CA PRO A 100 6.19 0.12 -5.46
C PRO A 100 6.33 0.49 -3.98
N LEU A 101 7.46 0.09 -3.40
CA LEU A 101 8.01 0.64 -2.16
C LEU A 101 9.09 1.64 -2.52
N TRP A 102 9.39 2.58 -1.62
CA TRP A 102 10.45 3.56 -1.82
C TRP A 102 11.78 2.94 -2.27
N GLY A 103 12.16 1.78 -1.71
CA GLY A 103 13.36 1.05 -2.11
C GLY A 103 13.43 0.69 -3.61
N HIS A 104 12.30 0.44 -4.28
CA HIS A 104 12.30 0.20 -5.74
C HIS A 104 12.63 1.47 -6.51
N THR A 105 12.12 2.62 -6.05
CA THR A 105 12.45 3.93 -6.63
C THR A 105 13.95 4.19 -6.46
N VAL A 106 14.49 3.97 -5.27
CA VAL A 106 15.93 4.14 -5.01
C VAL A 106 16.77 3.21 -5.90
N MET A 107 16.46 1.91 -5.99
CA MET A 107 17.22 0.98 -6.86
C MET A 107 17.16 1.34 -8.34
N TRP A 108 16.04 1.92 -8.78
CA TRP A 108 15.87 2.29 -10.17
C TRP A 108 16.70 3.51 -10.56
N TYR A 109 16.76 4.51 -9.67
CA TYR A 109 17.44 5.77 -9.93
C TYR A 109 18.83 5.88 -9.29
N CYS A 110 19.25 4.91 -8.50
CA CYS A 110 20.58 4.89 -7.90
C CYS A 110 21.33 3.61 -8.26
N ASP A 111 22.65 3.71 -8.35
CA ASP A 111 23.56 2.57 -8.22
C ASP A 111 23.91 2.42 -6.74
N ILE A 112 23.71 1.22 -6.19
CA ILE A 112 23.93 0.94 -4.77
C ILE A 112 24.93 -0.21 -4.66
N THR A 113 26.01 0.04 -3.92
CA THR A 113 27.04 -0.94 -3.58
C THR A 113 27.13 -1.09 -2.05
N GLU A 114 28.02 -1.97 -1.57
CA GLU A 114 28.31 -2.06 -0.14
C GLU A 114 28.89 -0.76 0.44
N ASP A 115 29.54 0.05 -0.39
CA ASP A 115 30.25 1.26 0.02
C ASP A 115 29.36 2.52 -0.03
N GLY A 116 28.15 2.43 -0.57
CA GLY A 116 27.21 3.55 -0.65
C GLY A 116 26.30 3.50 -1.87
N GLY A 117 25.83 4.67 -2.31
CA GLY A 117 25.08 4.75 -3.57
C GLY A 117 25.17 6.10 -4.26
N GLU A 118 25.11 6.07 -5.58
CA GLU A 118 25.20 7.21 -6.49
C GLU A 118 23.90 7.32 -7.30
N ILE A 119 23.49 8.53 -7.69
CA ILE A 119 22.31 8.74 -8.53
C ILE A 119 22.69 8.53 -9.99
N LYS A 120 21.82 7.86 -10.76
CA LYS A 120 21.94 7.68 -12.20
C LYS A 120 21.40 8.93 -12.89
N ASP A 121 22.26 9.62 -13.64
CA ASP A 121 21.90 10.90 -14.28
C ASP A 121 20.82 10.76 -15.37
N ASP A 122 20.74 9.61 -16.05
CA ASP A 122 19.89 9.40 -17.24
C ASP A 122 18.90 8.20 -17.11
N SER A 123 18.42 7.91 -15.90
CA SER A 123 17.46 6.81 -15.71
C SER A 123 16.11 7.08 -16.41
N PRO A 124 15.58 6.17 -17.24
CA PRO A 124 14.27 6.34 -17.87
C PRO A 124 13.12 6.26 -16.84
N ALA A 125 11.89 6.56 -17.25
CA ALA A 125 10.73 6.35 -16.39
C ALA A 125 10.54 4.85 -16.06
N PRO A 126 10.34 4.48 -14.78
CA PRO A 126 10.12 3.09 -14.39
C PRO A 126 8.73 2.60 -14.82
N PRO A 127 8.53 1.28 -14.92
CA PRO A 127 7.21 0.70 -15.20
C PRO A 127 6.17 0.95 -14.09
N PHE A 128 6.61 1.42 -12.92
CA PHE A 128 5.77 1.86 -11.80
C PHE A 128 5.68 3.40 -11.70
N ALA A 129 6.05 4.13 -12.75
CA ALA A 129 5.89 5.59 -12.77
C ALA A 129 4.43 5.99 -12.50
N ASN A 130 4.26 7.09 -11.77
CA ASN A 130 2.96 7.63 -11.35
C ASN A 130 2.13 6.70 -10.45
N ILE A 131 2.79 5.76 -9.76
CA ILE A 131 2.19 5.00 -8.66
C ILE A 131 2.83 5.49 -7.35
N PRO A 132 2.03 5.92 -6.34
CA PRO A 132 2.56 6.24 -5.03
C PRO A 132 3.28 5.05 -4.38
N GLN A 133 4.15 5.33 -3.43
CA GLN A 133 4.94 4.32 -2.72
C GLN A 133 4.15 3.80 -1.52
N HIS A 134 3.99 2.48 -1.42
CA HIS A 134 3.16 1.85 -0.39
C HIS A 134 3.62 2.14 1.05
N ASP A 135 4.90 2.42 1.25
CA ASP A 135 5.48 2.78 2.56
C ASP A 135 5.55 4.30 2.82
N TRP A 136 4.97 5.11 1.92
CA TRP A 136 4.90 6.56 2.04
C TRP A 136 3.50 7.03 2.43
N ASP A 137 3.38 7.56 3.64
CA ASP A 137 2.14 8.08 4.24
C ASP A 137 0.92 7.14 4.21
N HIS A 138 1.17 5.83 4.10
CA HIS A 138 0.14 4.83 4.21
C HIS A 138 -0.50 4.84 5.62
N ASN A 139 0.32 4.80 6.68
CA ASN A 139 -0.13 4.68 8.07
C ASN A 139 0.20 5.90 8.96
N CYS A 140 0.44 7.09 8.38
CA CYS A 140 0.66 8.29 9.19
C CYS A 140 -0.67 8.82 9.76
N LYS A 141 -0.59 9.75 10.73
CA LYS A 141 -1.77 10.42 11.30
C LYS A 141 -2.49 11.16 10.17
N GLN A 142 -3.72 10.75 9.86
CA GLN A 142 -4.51 11.25 8.72
C GLN A 142 -3.91 10.92 7.33
N GLY A 143 -3.12 9.84 7.25
CA GLY A 143 -2.66 9.26 5.99
C GLY A 143 -3.72 8.42 5.28
N TYR A 144 -3.29 7.63 4.30
CA TYR A 144 -4.20 6.84 3.46
C TYR A 144 -5.11 5.89 4.26
N THR A 145 -4.54 5.09 5.19
CA THR A 145 -5.32 4.15 6.01
C THR A 145 -6.41 4.85 6.83
N TRP A 146 -6.13 6.07 7.31
CA TRP A 146 -7.12 6.86 8.04
C TRP A 146 -8.26 7.31 7.14
N GLU A 147 -7.98 7.73 5.90
CA GLU A 147 -9.04 8.08 4.93
C GLU A 147 -9.94 6.88 4.64
N ILE A 148 -9.36 5.69 4.47
CA ILE A 148 -10.12 4.44 4.31
C ILE A 148 -10.97 4.14 5.56
N GLU A 149 -10.40 4.31 6.76
CA GLU A 149 -11.11 4.14 8.03
C GLU A 149 -12.33 5.06 8.14
N GLN A 150 -12.18 6.35 7.80
CA GLN A 150 -13.31 7.28 7.84
C GLN A 150 -14.43 6.88 6.88
N GLU A 151 -14.09 6.43 5.67
CA GLU A 151 -15.08 6.03 4.68
C GLU A 151 -15.73 4.68 5.00
N ALA A 152 -14.96 3.73 5.55
CA ALA A 152 -15.49 2.46 6.07
C ALA A 152 -16.45 2.70 7.24
N LYS A 153 -16.10 3.62 8.16
CA LYS A 153 -16.96 4.03 9.27
C LYS A 153 -18.26 4.66 8.78
N LYS A 154 -18.20 5.63 7.85
CA LYS A 154 -19.40 6.24 7.25
C LYS A 154 -20.30 5.20 6.57
N LEU A 155 -19.71 4.22 5.89
CA LEU A 155 -20.46 3.13 5.27
C LEU A 155 -21.19 2.28 6.33
N ALA A 156 -20.50 1.91 7.42
CA ALA A 156 -21.10 1.15 8.50
C ALA A 156 -22.22 1.92 9.20
N ASP A 157 -22.04 3.22 9.45
CA ASP A 157 -23.06 4.09 10.04
C ASP A 157 -24.30 4.19 9.12
N LYS A 158 -24.10 4.36 7.82
CA LYS A 158 -25.20 4.34 6.84
C LYS A 158 -25.97 3.01 6.83
N LEU A 159 -25.26 1.88 6.90
CA LEU A 159 -25.90 0.56 6.94
C LEU A 159 -26.68 0.35 8.24
N LYS A 160 -26.14 0.85 9.37
CA LYS A 160 -26.83 0.84 10.65
C LYS A 160 -28.13 1.65 10.58
N GLU A 161 -28.11 2.85 9.99
CA GLU A 161 -29.31 3.69 9.80
C GLU A 161 -30.37 3.03 8.92
N MET A 162 -29.94 2.24 7.93
CA MET A 162 -30.87 1.47 7.09
C MET A 162 -31.57 0.32 7.84
N GLY A 163 -30.99 -0.18 8.94
CA GLY A 163 -31.55 -1.28 9.73
C GLY A 163 -31.91 -2.51 8.88
N HIS A 164 -33.15 -2.98 8.99
CA HIS A 164 -33.67 -4.13 8.22
C HIS A 164 -33.69 -3.90 6.70
N LYS A 165 -33.56 -2.66 6.23
CA LYS A 165 -33.47 -2.33 4.80
C LYS A 165 -32.05 -2.50 4.25
N ALA A 166 -31.05 -2.69 5.11
CA ALA A 166 -29.68 -2.98 4.66
C ALA A 166 -29.65 -4.33 3.94
N GLN A 167 -29.27 -4.32 2.67
CA GLN A 167 -29.18 -5.52 1.84
C GLN A 167 -27.72 -5.89 1.59
N PRO A 168 -27.36 -7.19 1.52
CA PRO A 168 -25.98 -7.62 1.28
C PRO A 168 -25.35 -7.02 0.01
N LYS A 169 -26.13 -6.96 -1.08
CA LYS A 169 -25.71 -6.34 -2.34
C LYS A 169 -25.31 -4.86 -2.19
N ASN A 170 -25.92 -4.14 -1.24
CA ASN A 170 -25.61 -2.74 -1.00
C ASN A 170 -24.23 -2.60 -0.33
N LEU A 171 -23.88 -3.49 0.60
CA LEU A 171 -22.56 -3.50 1.25
C LEU A 171 -21.45 -3.87 0.25
N ALA A 172 -21.59 -4.98 -0.48
CA ALA A 172 -20.59 -5.38 -1.48
C ALA A 172 -20.40 -4.30 -2.56
N GLY A 173 -21.50 -3.76 -3.10
CA GLY A 173 -21.47 -2.69 -4.09
C GLY A 173 -20.79 -1.43 -3.57
N ALA A 174 -21.08 -1.03 -2.32
CA ALA A 174 -20.45 0.13 -1.71
C ALA A 174 -18.94 -0.06 -1.48
N LEU A 175 -18.50 -1.23 -1.02
CA LEU A 175 -17.07 -1.53 -0.85
C LEU A 175 -16.32 -1.52 -2.18
N ASN A 176 -16.90 -2.09 -3.24
CA ASN A 176 -16.30 -2.07 -4.58
C ASN A 176 -16.25 -0.65 -5.16
N ALA A 177 -17.29 0.16 -4.93
CA ALA A 177 -17.31 1.56 -5.34
C ALA A 177 -16.26 2.39 -4.59
N LEU A 178 -16.12 2.19 -3.27
CA LEU A 178 -15.07 2.83 -2.48
C LEU A 178 -13.69 2.45 -2.99
N SER A 179 -13.46 1.15 -3.25
CA SER A 179 -12.20 0.66 -3.79
C SER A 179 -11.86 1.30 -5.15
N SER A 180 -12.82 1.32 -6.07
CA SER A 180 -12.65 1.96 -7.39
C SER A 180 -12.32 3.46 -7.28
N ARG A 181 -13.01 4.16 -6.36
CA ARG A 181 -12.74 5.57 -6.08
C ARG A 181 -11.32 5.77 -5.54
N PHE A 182 -10.89 4.97 -4.57
CA PHE A 182 -9.55 5.10 -3.99
C PHE A 182 -8.43 4.66 -4.94
N LYS A 183 -8.66 3.72 -5.86
CA LYS A 183 -7.74 3.46 -6.99
C LYS A 183 -7.55 4.71 -7.85
N THR A 184 -8.65 5.38 -8.20
CA THR A 184 -8.62 6.65 -8.95
C THR A 184 -7.89 7.74 -8.17
N THR A 185 -8.14 7.84 -6.86
CA THR A 185 -7.42 8.73 -5.97
C THR A 185 -5.92 8.44 -6.03
N LEU A 186 -5.47 7.21 -5.80
CA LEU A 186 -4.05 6.85 -5.82
C LEU A 186 -3.38 7.14 -7.17
N ALA A 187 -4.06 6.85 -8.28
CA ALA A 187 -3.56 7.20 -9.62
C ALA A 187 -3.39 8.72 -9.80
N THR A 188 -4.38 9.50 -9.33
CA THR A 188 -4.30 10.98 -9.33
C THR A 188 -3.14 11.46 -8.46
N ARG A 189 -2.97 10.85 -7.28
CA ARG A 189 -1.88 11.18 -6.35
C ARG A 189 -0.52 10.93 -7.00
N GLY A 190 -0.33 9.79 -7.63
CA GLY A 190 0.91 9.46 -8.31
C GLY A 190 1.26 10.37 -9.49
N GLY A 191 0.25 11.00 -10.11
CA GLY A 191 0.42 12.00 -11.18
C GLY A 191 0.63 13.44 -10.71
N ARG A 192 0.62 13.71 -9.40
CA ARG A 192 0.85 15.07 -8.86
C ARG A 192 2.20 15.60 -9.32
N LYS A 193 2.27 16.92 -9.54
CA LYS A 193 3.51 17.62 -9.93
C LYS A 193 4.20 17.02 -11.16
N GLY A 194 3.41 16.48 -12.09
CA GLY A 194 3.93 15.86 -13.30
C GLY A 194 4.49 14.45 -13.11
N GLY A 195 4.33 13.86 -11.92
CA GLY A 195 4.55 12.43 -11.69
C GLY A 195 5.78 12.08 -10.86
N THR A 196 5.85 10.81 -10.46
CA THR A 196 6.98 10.30 -9.65
C THR A 196 8.31 10.34 -10.38
N HIS A 197 8.33 10.06 -11.69
CA HIS A 197 9.56 10.11 -12.48
C HIS A 197 10.12 11.53 -12.58
N LYS A 198 9.28 12.46 -13.04
CA LYS A 198 9.65 13.89 -13.15
C LYS A 198 10.14 14.44 -11.82
N MET A 199 9.39 14.22 -10.73
CA MET A 199 9.77 14.73 -9.42
C MET A 199 11.04 14.09 -8.85
N PHE A 200 11.39 12.86 -9.27
CA PHE A 200 12.67 12.27 -8.89
C PHE A 200 13.83 12.95 -9.62
N ILE A 201 13.74 13.06 -10.95
CA ILE A 201 14.80 13.62 -11.81
C ILE A 201 15.00 15.12 -11.55
N ASP A 202 13.90 15.88 -11.44
CA ASP A 202 13.96 17.34 -11.37
C ASP A 202 14.52 17.87 -10.04
N GLY A 203 14.49 17.06 -8.97
CA GLY A 203 15.26 17.32 -7.74
C GLY A 203 15.01 18.64 -7.00
N ALA A 204 14.47 18.59 -5.76
CA ALA A 204 14.48 19.57 -4.64
C ALA A 204 14.20 21.08 -4.85
N SER A 205 14.17 21.61 -6.06
CA SER A 205 13.71 23.00 -6.27
C SER A 205 12.22 23.15 -5.94
N ASP A 206 11.47 22.05 -6.01
CA ASP A 206 10.08 21.97 -5.59
C ASP A 206 9.98 21.46 -4.14
N SER A 207 9.46 22.31 -3.24
CA SER A 207 9.15 21.94 -1.85
C SER A 207 8.14 20.79 -1.74
N GLU A 208 7.38 20.54 -2.80
CA GLU A 208 6.32 19.54 -2.90
C GLU A 208 6.76 18.30 -3.70
N TRP A 209 8.06 18.11 -3.97
CA TRP A 209 8.59 16.99 -4.76
C TRP A 209 8.08 15.61 -4.28
N CYS A 210 7.80 15.45 -2.98
CA CYS A 210 7.38 14.19 -2.37
C CYS A 210 5.90 13.84 -2.64
N HIS A 211 5.11 14.80 -3.13
CA HIS A 211 3.66 14.68 -3.31
C HIS A 211 3.22 13.49 -4.18
N PRO A 212 3.85 13.19 -5.33
CA PRO A 212 3.47 12.01 -6.12
C PRO A 212 3.89 10.68 -5.50
N PHE A 213 4.88 10.66 -4.61
CA PHE A 213 5.29 9.44 -3.92
C PHE A 213 4.39 9.10 -2.74
N SER A 214 3.74 10.09 -2.15
CA SER A 214 2.88 9.93 -0.98
C SER A 214 1.49 9.38 -1.33
N MET A 215 1.05 8.40 -0.55
CA MET A 215 -0.33 7.93 -0.60
C MET A 215 -1.33 8.89 0.05
N ALA A 216 -0.91 9.91 0.81
CA ALA A 216 -1.82 10.80 1.53
C ALA A 216 -2.35 11.96 0.68
N SER A 217 -3.39 12.63 1.17
CA SER A 217 -3.85 13.92 0.65
C SER A 217 -2.79 15.01 0.79
N ASP A 218 -2.83 16.04 -0.07
CA ASP A 218 -1.77 17.05 -0.22
C ASP A 218 -1.40 17.70 1.13
N GLY A 219 -2.41 18.15 1.90
CA GLY A 219 -2.19 18.75 3.23
C GLY A 219 -1.72 17.79 4.33
N LYS A 220 -1.46 16.52 4.00
CA LYS A 220 -1.02 15.45 4.91
C LYS A 220 0.23 14.72 4.42
N VAL A 221 0.78 15.14 3.27
CA VAL A 221 2.02 14.60 2.75
C VAL A 221 3.13 14.88 3.75
N THR A 222 3.86 13.84 4.15
CA THR A 222 5.09 14.02 4.90
C THR A 222 6.25 14.11 3.92
N SER A 223 7.10 15.11 4.14
CA SER A 223 8.43 15.12 3.54
C SER A 223 9.29 14.10 4.29
N LYS A 224 9.53 12.98 3.64
CA LYS A 224 10.63 12.07 3.93
C LYS A 224 11.66 12.38 2.83
N GLY A 225 12.96 12.54 3.09
CA GLY A 225 13.94 12.82 1.99
C GLY A 225 13.82 11.79 0.85
N PHE A 226 14.19 12.02 -0.42
CA PHE A 226 15.09 13.00 -1.01
C PHE A 226 14.79 13.27 -2.51
N PRO A 227 15.12 14.46 -3.08
CA PRO A 227 16.16 14.49 -4.12
C PRO A 227 16.91 15.85 -4.21
N VAL A 228 18.12 15.99 -3.64
CA VAL A 228 19.38 16.62 -4.15
C VAL A 228 20.32 17.04 -2.98
N ARG A 229 21.44 16.32 -2.75
CA ARG A 229 22.60 16.61 -1.85
C ARG A 229 22.50 16.64 -0.29
N SER A 230 21.97 15.60 0.36
CA SER A 230 22.12 15.27 1.78
C SER A 230 21.36 13.98 2.07
N PHE A 231 22.08 12.89 2.30
CA PHE A 231 21.47 11.67 2.82
C PHE A 231 21.03 11.96 4.27
N ASP A 232 19.78 12.38 4.45
CA ASP A 232 19.23 12.42 5.80
C ASP A 232 19.34 11.01 6.42
N GLU A 233 19.38 10.93 7.75
CA GLU A 233 19.61 9.65 8.44
C GLU A 233 18.61 8.56 8.04
N ARG A 234 17.38 8.93 7.63
CA ARG A 234 16.33 7.98 7.27
C ARG A 234 16.59 7.37 5.89
N VAL A 235 17.04 8.18 4.92
CA VAL A 235 17.40 7.71 3.58
C VAL A 235 18.73 6.96 3.60
N ALA A 236 19.73 7.48 4.32
CA ALA A 236 20.99 6.76 4.57
C ALA A 236 20.73 5.37 5.16
N LYS A 237 19.81 5.28 6.13
CA LYS A 237 19.38 4.01 6.71
C LYS A 237 18.68 3.10 5.72
N TRP A 238 17.89 3.63 4.79
CA TRP A 238 17.26 2.83 3.74
C TRP A 238 18.26 2.29 2.75
N ILE A 239 19.19 3.11 2.28
CA ILE A 239 20.25 2.72 1.35
C ILE A 239 21.18 1.71 2.01
N LYS A 240 21.59 1.98 3.26
CA LYS A 240 22.35 1.02 4.07
C LYS A 240 21.61 -0.30 4.23
N ARG A 241 20.30 -0.29 4.49
CA ARG A 241 19.49 -1.52 4.60
C ARG A 241 19.47 -2.31 3.28
N ILE A 242 19.41 -1.62 2.13
CA ILE A 242 19.45 -2.27 0.82
C ILE A 242 20.86 -2.83 0.58
N ALA A 243 21.91 -2.06 0.84
CA ALA A 243 23.31 -2.51 0.74
C ALA A 243 23.62 -3.72 1.64
N GLU A 244 23.16 -3.70 2.90
CA GLU A 244 23.27 -4.85 3.83
C GLU A 244 22.57 -6.10 3.27
N ALA A 245 21.40 -5.92 2.66
CA ALA A 245 20.66 -7.03 2.08
C ALA A 245 21.34 -7.60 0.82
N ILE A 246 22.05 -6.77 0.05
CA ILE A 246 22.88 -7.20 -1.08
C ILE A 246 24.07 -8.04 -0.57
N LYS A 247 24.72 -7.60 0.53
CA LYS A 247 25.87 -8.30 1.12
C LYS A 247 25.54 -9.69 1.70
N GLU A 248 24.33 -9.87 2.21
CA GLU A 248 23.88 -11.13 2.83
C GLU A 248 23.36 -12.18 1.81
N GLY A 249 23.21 -11.81 0.52
CA GLY A 249 22.74 -12.68 -0.55
C GLY A 249 23.88 -13.26 -1.39
#